data_AF-A0A151P700-F1
#
_entry.id   AF-A0A151P700-F1
#
_cell.length_a   1.000
_cell.length_b   1.000
_cell.length_c   1.000
_cell.angle_alpha   90.00
_cell.angle_beta   90.00
_cell.angle_gamma   90.00
#
_symmetry.space_group_name_H-M   'P 1'
#
loop_
_entity.id
_entity.type
_entity.pdbx_description
1 polymer ?
#
loop_
_entity_poly.entity_id
_entity_poly.type
_entity_poly.pdbx_seq_one_letter_code
_entity_poly.pdbx_strand_id
1 'polypeptide(L)'
;MSFSDPDTGSEHDAELSAGAFAPAPPFSPQGEAPSSVLAALGLGPGGAPDLAAPGVQQRLDEERERIRREIRKELKLKEGAENLRRATTARRHQASVDGLLKGSARRLRDLHERLRSLDAHIMVKETPDDPDAPQSPGSQSRAAAAESRLAGLEKQLNIELKVKQGAENMIQTYANGASKDRKLLQTAQQMLQDSKTKIDIIRMQMRKALQAGAAPPDPDDPTDRVERAVERAAGRDA
;
A
#
# COMPACT_ATOMS: atom_id res chain seq x y z
N MET A 1 -42.46 44.15 50.99
CA MET A 1 -41.44 43.36 51.70
C MET A 1 -40.22 43.32 50.78
N SER A 2 -39.38 44.35 50.82
CA SER A 2 -38.16 44.49 51.63
C SER A 2 -37.02 43.58 51.16
N PHE A 3 -36.06 44.20 50.48
CA PHE A 3 -34.68 43.74 50.25
C PHE A 3 -34.00 43.37 51.58
N SER A 4 -33.11 42.37 51.53
CA SER A 4 -31.74 42.37 52.08
C SER A 4 -31.23 40.95 52.30
N ASP A 5 -30.20 40.55 51.55
CA ASP A 5 -29.09 39.76 52.11
C ASP A 5 -28.14 40.75 52.82
N PRO A 6 -27.39 40.33 53.87
CA PRO A 6 -26.00 39.95 53.60
C PRO A 6 -25.37 38.87 54.50
N ASP A 7 -24.24 38.44 53.96
CA ASP A 7 -23.09 37.62 54.36
C ASP A 7 -22.48 37.80 55.77
N THR A 8 -21.47 36.95 56.05
CA THR A 8 -20.46 36.88 57.14
C THR A 8 -20.86 36.02 58.34
N GLY A 9 -20.06 35.09 58.89
CA GLY A 9 -18.66 34.70 58.74
C GLY A 9 -18.16 34.17 60.11
N SER A 10 -17.32 33.13 60.14
CA SER A 10 -16.37 32.67 61.20
C SER A 10 -16.26 31.14 61.20
N GLU A 11 -15.17 30.53 60.71
CA GLU A 11 -13.78 30.46 61.22
C GLU A 11 -13.53 29.24 62.15
N HIS A 12 -12.57 28.41 61.72
CA HIS A 12 -11.57 27.67 62.52
C HIS A 12 -12.07 26.60 63.54
N ASP A 13 -11.51 25.41 63.71
CA ASP A 13 -10.12 24.93 63.57
C ASP A 13 -10.06 23.38 63.53
N ALA A 14 -8.97 22.91 62.90
CA ALA A 14 -8.12 21.75 63.21
C ALA A 14 -8.73 20.39 63.67
N GLU A 15 -8.42 19.34 62.91
CA GLU A 15 -7.40 18.38 63.40
C GLU A 15 -6.64 17.72 62.23
N LEU A 16 -5.32 17.90 62.27
CA LEU A 16 -4.33 17.16 61.51
C LEU A 16 -4.01 15.88 62.29
N SER A 17 -4.32 14.71 61.74
CA SER A 17 -3.76 13.45 62.22
C SER A 17 -2.99 12.77 61.09
N ALA A 18 -1.66 12.87 61.18
CA ALA A 18 -0.72 12.16 60.35
C ALA A 18 -0.58 10.70 60.81
N GLY A 19 -0.45 9.79 59.85
CA GLY A 19 0.45 8.63 60.01
C GLY A 19 -0.19 7.27 60.30
N ALA A 20 -0.62 6.58 59.25
CA ALA A 20 -0.39 5.13 59.11
C ALA A 20 -0.43 4.74 57.63
N PHE A 21 0.73 4.80 56.99
CA PHE A 21 0.96 4.32 55.63
C PHE A 21 0.91 2.79 55.63
N ALA A 22 -0.25 2.22 55.30
CA ALA A 22 -0.34 0.82 54.89
C ALA A 22 0.01 0.74 53.39
N PRO A 23 0.93 -0.12 52.95
CA PRO A 23 1.22 -0.26 51.53
C PRO A 23 0.00 -0.87 50.82
N ALA A 24 -0.56 -0.10 49.89
CA ALA A 24 -1.58 -0.58 48.95
C ALA A 24 -1.00 -1.71 48.07
N PRO A 25 -1.82 -2.70 47.68
CA PRO A 25 -1.38 -3.77 46.78
C PRO A 25 -0.93 -3.19 45.43
N PRO A 26 0.07 -3.78 44.76
CA PRO A 26 0.53 -3.29 43.47
C PRO A 26 -0.63 -3.34 42.47
N PHE A 27 -1.00 -2.14 42.01
CA PHE A 27 -1.90 -1.89 40.91
C PHE A 27 -1.39 -2.68 39.70
N SER A 28 -2.06 -3.78 39.37
CA SER A 28 -1.80 -4.50 38.13
C SER A 28 -2.39 -3.65 37.00
N PRO A 29 -1.58 -3.11 36.07
CA PRO A 29 -2.12 -2.42 34.92
C PRO A 29 -2.58 -3.50 33.94
N GLN A 30 -3.76 -4.07 34.16
CA GLN A 30 -4.49 -4.65 33.04
C GLN A 30 -5.05 -3.47 32.24
N GLY A 31 -4.14 -2.89 31.44
CA GLY A 31 -4.55 -2.10 30.30
C GLY A 31 -5.40 -3.01 29.43
N GLU A 32 -6.66 -2.64 29.27
CA GLU A 32 -7.51 -3.13 28.20
C GLU A 32 -6.81 -2.78 26.89
N ALA A 33 -6.03 -3.74 26.38
CA ALA A 33 -5.49 -3.66 25.04
C ALA A 33 -6.67 -3.63 24.06
N PRO A 34 -6.64 -2.76 23.03
CA PRO A 34 -7.62 -2.82 21.96
C PRO A 34 -7.58 -4.24 21.41
N SER A 35 -8.74 -4.91 21.35
CA SER A 35 -8.90 -6.28 20.89
C SER A 35 -8.12 -6.51 19.58
N SER A 36 -6.89 -7.00 19.72
CA SER A 36 -5.97 -7.19 18.62
C SER A 36 -6.44 -8.40 17.84
N VAL A 37 -6.61 -8.23 16.54
CA VAL A 37 -7.08 -9.29 15.62
C VAL A 37 -6.15 -10.51 15.68
N LEU A 38 -4.89 -10.31 16.07
CA LEU A 38 -3.90 -11.36 16.33
C LEU A 38 -4.29 -12.28 17.51
N ALA A 39 -4.85 -11.72 18.59
CA ALA A 39 -5.32 -12.50 19.72
C ALA A 39 -6.57 -13.32 19.37
N ALA A 40 -7.47 -12.76 18.54
CA ALA A 40 -8.65 -13.46 18.04
C ALA A 40 -8.31 -14.67 17.14
N LEU A 41 -7.09 -14.72 16.60
CA LEU A 41 -6.58 -15.82 15.77
C LEU A 41 -5.66 -16.79 16.53
N GLY A 42 -5.55 -16.67 17.86
CA GLY A 42 -4.77 -17.60 18.69
C GLY A 42 -3.25 -17.40 18.62
N LEU A 43 -2.76 -16.25 18.14
CA LEU A 43 -1.34 -15.93 18.02
C LEU A 43 -0.88 -15.18 19.28
N GLY A 44 -0.62 -15.95 20.34
CA GLY A 44 -0.04 -15.47 21.59
C GLY A 44 1.47 -15.16 21.47
N PRO A 45 2.03 -14.38 22.42
CA PRO A 45 3.43 -13.96 22.40
C PRO A 45 4.31 -15.12 22.93
N GLY A 46 4.75 -16.02 22.05
CA GLY A 46 5.52 -17.18 22.53
C GLY A 46 6.14 -18.12 21.49
N GLY A 47 6.08 -17.79 20.21
CA GLY A 47 6.77 -18.53 19.17
C GLY A 47 6.58 -17.77 17.90
N ALA A 48 7.66 -17.41 17.21
CA ALA A 48 7.60 -16.75 15.92
C ALA A 48 6.66 -17.59 15.03
N PRO A 49 5.43 -17.13 14.74
CA PRO A 49 4.63 -17.84 13.77
C PRO A 49 5.39 -17.67 12.46
N ASP A 50 5.48 -18.74 11.68
CA ASP A 50 5.93 -18.66 10.31
C ASP A 50 4.93 -17.78 9.54
N LEU A 51 5.15 -16.46 9.61
CA LEU A 51 4.40 -15.44 8.86
C LEU A 51 4.59 -15.64 7.35
N ALA A 52 5.52 -16.52 6.93
CA ALA A 52 5.76 -16.90 5.56
C ALA A 52 5.01 -18.17 5.12
N ALA A 53 4.30 -18.85 6.01
CA ALA A 53 3.46 -19.98 5.63
C ALA A 53 2.46 -19.51 4.55
N PRO A 54 2.33 -20.21 3.40
CA PRO A 54 1.51 -19.76 2.27
C PRO A 54 0.05 -19.50 2.67
N GLY A 55 -0.47 -20.22 3.67
CA GLY A 55 -1.82 -20.00 4.21
C GLY A 55 -1.97 -18.72 5.04
N VAL A 56 -0.92 -18.22 5.69
CA VAL A 56 -0.95 -16.96 6.47
C VAL A 56 -0.85 -15.77 5.51
N GLN A 57 0.02 -15.85 4.50
CA GLN A 57 0.15 -14.80 3.48
C GLN A 57 -1.15 -14.64 2.67
N GLN A 58 -1.77 -15.74 2.26
CA GLN A 58 -3.06 -15.69 1.56
C GLN A 58 -4.15 -15.03 2.41
N ARG A 59 -4.23 -15.36 3.71
CA ARG A 59 -5.19 -14.72 4.64
C ARG A 59 -4.93 -13.22 4.81
N LEU A 60 -3.67 -12.80 4.87
CA LEU A 60 -3.30 -11.38 4.91
C LEU A 60 -3.70 -10.66 3.62
N ASP A 61 -3.48 -11.29 2.47
CA ASP A 61 -3.87 -10.74 1.16
C ASP A 61 -5.39 -10.66 0.98
N GLU A 62 -6.14 -11.65 1.46
CA GLU A 62 -7.60 -11.63 1.49
C GLU A 62 -8.14 -10.48 2.36
N GLU A 63 -7.59 -10.26 3.56
CA GLU A 63 -7.97 -9.14 4.43
C GLU A 63 -7.56 -7.78 3.82
N ARG A 64 -6.41 -7.69 3.15
CA ARG A 64 -6.00 -6.47 2.42
C ARG A 64 -6.98 -6.15 1.30
N GLU A 65 -7.37 -7.13 0.50
CA GLU A 65 -8.37 -6.93 -0.56
C GLU A 65 -9.76 -6.62 -0.01
N ARG A 66 -10.11 -7.18 1.15
CA ARG A 66 -11.33 -6.83 1.87
C ARG A 66 -11.33 -5.37 2.30
N ILE A 67 -10.26 -4.90 2.94
CA ILE A 67 -10.11 -3.50 3.36
C ILE A 67 -10.12 -2.57 2.14
N ARG A 68 -9.43 -2.93 1.05
CA ARG A 68 -9.48 -2.16 -0.22
C ARG A 68 -10.88 -2.07 -0.80
N ARG A 69 -11.68 -3.14 -0.74
CA ARG A 69 -13.10 -3.10 -1.13
C ARG A 69 -13.94 -2.20 -0.23
N GLU A 70 -13.71 -2.24 1.09
CA GLU A 70 -14.40 -1.35 2.04
C GLU A 70 -14.05 0.12 1.81
N ILE A 71 -12.78 0.46 1.55
CA ILE A 71 -12.37 1.84 1.22
C ILE A 71 -13.11 2.35 -0.01
N ARG A 72 -13.20 1.54 -1.09
CA ARG A 72 -13.95 1.92 -2.30
C ARG A 72 -15.43 2.15 -2.03
N LYS A 73 -16.05 1.33 -1.18
CA LYS A 73 -17.47 1.50 -0.80
C LYS A 73 -17.66 2.77 0.03
N GLU A 74 -16.78 3.01 1.00
CA GLU A 74 -16.85 4.17 1.87
C GLU A 74 -16.61 5.49 1.12
N LEU A 75 -15.70 5.50 0.13
CA LEU A 75 -15.52 6.65 -0.77
C LEU A 75 -16.79 6.97 -1.55
N LYS A 76 -17.47 5.97 -2.11
CA LYS A 76 -18.75 6.17 -2.80
C LYS A 76 -19.84 6.70 -1.87
N LEU A 77 -19.89 6.20 -0.63
CA LEU A 77 -20.82 6.72 0.39
C LEU A 77 -20.50 8.18 0.75
N LYS A 78 -19.22 8.51 0.89
CA LYS A 78 -18.77 9.88 1.14
C LYS A 78 -19.17 10.82 -0.01
N GLU A 79 -18.92 10.43 -1.26
CA GLU A 79 -19.34 11.20 -2.44
C GLU A 79 -20.87 11.39 -2.47
N GLY A 80 -21.63 10.33 -2.17
CA GLY A 80 -23.08 10.39 -2.05
C GLY A 80 -23.56 11.35 -0.96
N ALA A 81 -22.91 11.33 0.22
CA ALA A 81 -23.18 12.24 1.32
C ALA A 81 -22.79 13.70 0.98
N GLU A 82 -21.71 13.91 0.23
CA GLU A 82 -21.31 15.25 -0.22
C GLU A 82 -22.33 15.80 -1.24
N ASN A 83 -22.87 14.95 -2.11
CA ASN A 83 -23.94 15.34 -3.02
C ASN A 83 -25.24 15.66 -2.26
N LEU A 84 -25.61 14.83 -1.26
CA LEU A 84 -26.73 15.11 -0.36
C LEU A 84 -26.55 16.44 0.36
N ARG A 85 -25.34 16.76 0.83
CA ARG A 85 -25.03 18.04 1.49
C ARG A 85 -25.26 19.21 0.56
N ARG A 86 -24.86 19.11 -0.71
CA ARG A 86 -25.09 20.15 -1.73
C ARG A 86 -26.59 20.33 -2.03
N ALA A 87 -27.35 19.24 -2.08
CA ALA A 87 -28.78 19.27 -2.32
C ALA A 87 -29.60 19.71 -1.08
N THR A 88 -29.05 19.59 0.13
CA THR A 88 -29.76 19.88 1.38
C THR A 88 -29.71 21.37 1.71
N THR A 89 -30.81 22.06 1.48
CA THR A 89 -30.99 23.48 1.84
C THR A 89 -31.58 23.68 3.24
N ALA A 90 -32.28 22.67 3.78
CA ALA A 90 -32.94 22.75 5.07
C ALA A 90 -31.96 22.58 6.24
N ARG A 91 -31.86 23.61 7.08
CA ARG A 91 -30.94 23.69 8.25
C ARG A 91 -30.99 22.48 9.19
N ARG A 92 -32.19 21.92 9.38
CA ARG A 92 -32.42 20.74 10.24
C ARG A 92 -31.75 19.46 9.75
N HIS A 93 -31.56 19.30 8.43
CA HIS A 93 -30.94 18.12 7.84
C HIS A 93 -29.44 18.31 7.60
N GLN A 94 -28.97 19.56 7.51
CA GLN A 94 -27.54 19.88 7.31
C GLN A 94 -26.65 19.27 8.39
N ALA A 95 -27.03 19.39 9.67
CA ALA A 95 -26.24 18.83 10.77
C ALA A 95 -26.13 17.28 10.70
N SER A 96 -27.19 16.61 10.26
CA SER A 96 -27.20 15.15 10.08
C SER A 96 -26.27 14.72 8.94
N VAL A 97 -26.34 15.39 7.78
CA VAL A 97 -25.46 15.11 6.64
C VAL A 97 -23.99 15.41 6.96
N ASP A 98 -23.71 16.51 7.67
CA ASP A 98 -22.37 16.82 8.14
C ASP A 98 -21.85 15.76 9.13
N GLY A 99 -22.73 15.19 9.96
CA GLY A 99 -22.44 14.05 10.82
C GLY A 99 -22.05 12.79 10.02
N LEU A 100 -22.82 12.46 8.98
CA LEU A 100 -22.52 11.34 8.07
C LEU A 100 -21.17 11.53 7.37
N LEU A 101 -20.86 12.74 6.90
CA LEU A 101 -19.58 13.04 6.26
C LEU A 101 -18.40 12.92 7.21
N LYS A 102 -18.54 13.42 8.45
CA LYS A 102 -17.51 13.27 9.48
C LYS A 102 -17.32 11.81 9.86
N GLY A 103 -18.40 11.04 9.97
CA GLY A 103 -18.37 9.59 10.22
C GLY A 103 -17.65 8.83 9.11
N SER A 104 -18.01 9.11 7.86
CA SER A 104 -17.39 8.50 6.68
C SER A 104 -15.90 8.85 6.56
N ALA A 105 -15.53 10.11 6.83
CA ALA A 105 -14.13 10.54 6.86
C ALA A 105 -13.32 9.86 7.97
N ARG A 106 -13.91 9.62 9.15
CA ARG A 106 -13.28 8.85 10.23
C ARG A 106 -13.06 7.40 9.80
N ARG A 107 -14.11 6.74 9.30
CA ARG A 107 -14.02 5.35 8.83
C ARG A 107 -12.98 5.15 7.74
N LEU A 108 -12.85 6.10 6.81
CA LEU A 108 -11.78 6.07 5.81
C LEU A 108 -10.40 6.14 6.43
N ARG A 109 -10.17 6.97 7.46
CA ARG A 109 -8.87 7.04 8.14
C ARG A 109 -8.53 5.69 8.80
N ASP A 110 -9.48 5.12 9.51
CA ASP A 110 -9.30 3.84 10.22
C ASP A 110 -8.99 2.69 9.23
N LEU A 111 -9.71 2.65 8.10
CA LEU A 111 -9.46 1.66 7.04
C LEU A 111 -8.06 1.84 6.41
N HIS A 112 -7.63 3.08 6.15
CA HIS A 112 -6.29 3.34 5.63
C HIS A 112 -5.17 3.04 6.66
N GLU A 113 -5.43 3.24 7.95
CA GLU A 113 -4.49 2.88 9.01
C GLU A 113 -4.35 1.37 9.14
N ARG A 114 -5.47 0.63 9.14
CA ARG A 114 -5.46 -0.84 9.10
C ARG A 114 -4.73 -1.39 7.88
N LEU A 115 -4.96 -0.80 6.70
CA LEU A 115 -4.25 -1.20 5.48
C LEU A 115 -2.74 -0.94 5.60
N ARG A 116 -2.33 0.24 6.06
CA ARG A 116 -0.92 0.58 6.30
C ARG A 116 -0.27 -0.35 7.32
N SER A 117 -0.97 -0.71 8.40
CA SER A 117 -0.49 -1.66 9.39
C SER A 117 -0.27 -3.05 8.80
N LEU A 118 -1.15 -3.50 7.91
CA LEU A 118 -0.97 -4.77 7.20
C LEU A 118 0.22 -4.69 6.23
N ASP A 119 0.35 -3.59 5.48
CA ASP A 119 1.46 -3.35 4.53
C ASP A 119 2.83 -3.30 5.23
N ALA A 120 2.92 -2.69 6.41
CA ALA A 120 4.15 -2.63 7.19
C ALA A 120 4.71 -4.02 7.59
N HIS A 121 3.85 -5.02 7.79
CA HIS A 121 4.29 -6.39 8.11
C HIS A 121 4.98 -7.09 6.92
N ILE A 122 4.81 -6.61 5.69
CA ILE A 122 5.58 -7.11 4.53
C ILE A 122 6.95 -6.42 4.45
N MET A 123 7.05 -5.14 4.80
CA MET A 123 8.31 -4.38 4.65
C MET A 123 9.40 -4.80 5.66
N VAL A 124 9.04 -5.41 6.79
CA VAL A 124 10.00 -6.02 7.74
C VAL A 124 10.57 -7.36 7.21
N LYS A 125 9.99 -7.93 6.14
CA LYS A 125 10.45 -9.18 5.51
C LYS A 125 11.53 -8.99 4.44
N GLU A 126 11.93 -7.74 4.13
CA GLU A 126 12.94 -7.42 3.11
C GLU A 126 14.33 -7.04 3.68
N THR A 127 14.66 -7.45 4.91
CA THR A 127 16.07 -7.49 5.37
C THR A 127 16.58 -8.93 5.29
N PRO A 128 17.39 -9.30 4.28
CA PRO A 128 18.08 -10.58 4.27
C PRO A 128 19.31 -10.46 5.17
N ASP A 129 19.13 -10.67 6.48
CA ASP A 129 20.26 -10.78 7.40
C ASP A 129 20.48 -12.25 7.75
N ASP A 130 21.24 -12.94 6.89
CA ASP A 130 21.97 -14.17 7.22
C ASP A 130 23.36 -14.09 6.56
N PRO A 131 24.40 -13.60 7.26
CA PRO A 131 25.76 -13.57 6.76
C PRO A 131 26.54 -14.80 7.23
N ASP A 132 26.19 -16.02 6.77
CA ASP A 132 27.09 -17.20 6.89
C ASP A 132 26.60 -18.43 6.11
N ALA A 133 26.46 -18.30 4.78
CA ALA A 133 26.29 -19.46 3.89
C ALA A 133 27.26 -19.38 2.69
N PRO A 134 27.91 -20.50 2.31
CA PRO A 134 28.91 -20.50 1.25
C PRO A 134 28.27 -20.06 -0.07
N GLN A 135 28.79 -18.98 -0.63
CA GLN A 135 28.27 -18.35 -1.84
C GLN A 135 28.50 -19.22 -3.08
N SER A 136 27.41 -19.69 -3.70
CA SER A 136 27.14 -19.52 -5.13
C SER A 136 25.72 -20.00 -5.49
N PRO A 137 24.79 -19.05 -5.77
CA PRO A 137 23.92 -19.18 -6.95
C PRO A 137 23.63 -17.80 -7.56
N GLY A 138 24.58 -17.23 -8.30
CA GLY A 138 24.43 -15.91 -8.94
C GLY A 138 23.45 -15.85 -10.12
N SER A 139 22.96 -17.00 -10.60
CA SER A 139 22.05 -17.10 -11.75
C SER A 139 20.57 -17.05 -11.36
N GLN A 140 20.18 -17.72 -10.27
CA GLN A 140 18.77 -17.77 -9.82
C GLN A 140 18.28 -16.44 -9.23
N SER A 141 19.12 -15.75 -8.46
CA SER A 141 18.79 -14.43 -7.90
C SER A 141 18.66 -13.36 -9.00
N ARG A 142 19.47 -13.45 -10.06
CA ARG A 142 19.44 -12.50 -11.18
C ARG A 142 18.22 -12.71 -12.10
N ALA A 143 17.82 -13.96 -12.33
CA ALA A 143 16.60 -14.28 -13.07
C ALA A 143 15.35 -13.79 -12.32
N ALA A 144 15.23 -14.09 -11.02
CA ALA A 144 14.13 -13.61 -10.19
C ALA A 144 14.06 -12.08 -10.11
N ALA A 145 15.21 -11.40 -10.02
CA ALA A 145 15.29 -9.94 -10.06
C ALA A 145 14.88 -9.36 -11.44
N ALA A 146 15.22 -10.04 -12.54
CA ALA A 146 14.81 -9.65 -13.88
C ALA A 146 13.29 -9.82 -14.09
N GLU A 147 12.71 -10.92 -13.59
CA GLU A 147 11.27 -11.17 -13.61
C GLU A 147 10.49 -10.12 -12.81
N SER A 148 10.93 -9.81 -11.58
CA SER A 148 10.33 -8.75 -10.77
C SER A 148 10.38 -7.38 -11.48
N ARG A 149 11.51 -7.07 -12.12
CA ARG A 149 11.68 -5.85 -12.92
C ARG A 149 10.75 -5.82 -14.14
N LEU A 150 10.58 -6.95 -14.84
CA LEU A 150 9.67 -7.08 -15.98
C LEU A 150 8.22 -6.87 -15.54
N ALA A 151 7.79 -7.53 -14.46
CA ALA A 151 6.44 -7.36 -13.91
C ALA A 151 6.17 -5.90 -13.49
N GLY A 152 7.17 -5.20 -12.96
CA GLY A 152 7.08 -3.77 -12.67
C GLY A 152 6.90 -2.91 -13.93
N LEU A 153 7.69 -3.17 -14.97
CA LEU A 153 7.62 -2.47 -16.25
C LEU A 153 6.29 -2.71 -16.97
N GLU A 154 5.74 -3.92 -16.90
CA GLU A 154 4.41 -4.25 -17.45
C GLU A 154 3.28 -3.47 -16.77
N LYS A 155 3.35 -3.32 -15.44
CA LYS A 155 2.39 -2.48 -14.70
C LYS A 155 2.49 -1.03 -15.14
N GLN A 156 3.71 -0.49 -15.27
CA GLN A 156 3.92 0.88 -15.76
C GLN A 156 3.42 1.07 -17.19
N LEU A 157 3.69 0.10 -18.07
CA LEU A 157 3.20 0.12 -19.46
C LEU A 157 1.67 0.19 -19.51
N ASN A 158 0.99 -0.62 -18.70
CA ASN A 158 -0.47 -0.62 -18.62
C ASN A 158 -1.05 0.72 -18.12
N ILE A 159 -0.35 1.39 -17.19
CA ILE A 159 -0.74 2.73 -16.73
C ILE A 159 -0.61 3.73 -17.88
N GLU A 160 0.54 3.79 -18.54
CA GLU A 160 0.77 4.75 -19.62
C GLU A 160 -0.15 4.50 -20.83
N LEU A 161 -0.51 3.24 -21.13
CA LEU A 161 -1.53 2.92 -22.12
C LEU A 161 -2.92 3.48 -21.76
N LYS A 162 -3.31 3.42 -20.48
CA LYS A 162 -4.57 4.03 -20.02
C LYS A 162 -4.52 5.55 -20.07
N VAL A 163 -3.39 6.16 -19.73
CA VAL A 163 -3.18 7.61 -19.86
C VAL A 163 -3.27 8.04 -21.32
N LYS A 164 -2.61 7.31 -22.22
CA LYS A 164 -2.66 7.53 -23.68
C LYS A 164 -4.11 7.49 -24.19
N GLN A 165 -4.87 6.44 -23.84
CA GLN A 165 -6.28 6.33 -24.22
C GLN A 165 -7.14 7.45 -23.62
N GLY A 166 -6.91 7.82 -22.36
CA GLY A 166 -7.61 8.92 -21.71
C GLY A 166 -7.37 10.26 -22.43
N ALA A 167 -6.12 10.52 -22.81
CA ALA A 167 -5.76 11.70 -23.60
C ALA A 167 -6.41 11.70 -24.99
N GLU A 168 -6.44 10.56 -25.68
CA GLU A 168 -7.15 10.42 -26.97
C GLU A 168 -8.64 10.73 -26.85
N ASN A 169 -9.31 10.22 -25.80
CA ASN A 169 -10.72 10.49 -25.54
C ASN A 169 -10.97 11.98 -25.22
N MET A 170 -10.06 12.61 -24.46
CA MET A 170 -10.13 14.06 -24.21
C MET A 170 -9.97 14.86 -25.50
N ILE A 171 -9.00 14.52 -26.35
CA ILE A 171 -8.81 15.18 -27.65
C ILE A 171 -10.07 15.05 -28.52
N GLN A 172 -10.68 13.87 -28.58
CA GLN A 172 -11.95 13.68 -29.32
C GLN A 172 -13.08 14.58 -28.78
N THR A 173 -13.15 14.74 -27.45
CA THR A 173 -14.17 15.58 -26.79
C THR A 173 -13.96 17.07 -27.11
N TYR A 174 -12.71 17.53 -27.16
CA TYR A 174 -12.38 18.95 -27.33
C TYR A 174 -11.99 19.35 -28.75
N ALA A 175 -11.89 18.41 -29.70
CA ALA A 175 -11.50 18.68 -31.09
C ALA A 175 -12.43 19.67 -31.81
N ASN A 176 -13.72 19.65 -31.46
CA ASN A 176 -14.75 20.54 -32.03
C ASN A 176 -15.25 21.61 -31.03
N GLY A 177 -14.54 21.80 -29.91
CA GLY A 177 -14.96 22.65 -28.79
C GLY A 177 -14.79 24.16 -29.06
N ALA A 178 -15.39 24.97 -28.19
CA ALA A 178 -15.30 26.43 -28.27
C ALA A 178 -13.88 26.93 -27.96
N SER A 179 -13.57 28.21 -28.23
CA SER A 179 -12.25 28.81 -27.97
C SER A 179 -11.75 28.65 -26.52
N LYS A 180 -12.66 28.48 -25.56
CA LYS A 180 -12.36 28.22 -24.14
C LYS A 180 -11.73 26.84 -23.89
N ASP A 181 -11.99 25.87 -24.75
CA ASP A 181 -11.49 24.49 -24.63
C ASP A 181 -10.10 24.31 -25.27
N ARG A 182 -9.60 25.35 -25.96
CA ARG A 182 -8.29 25.34 -26.65
C ARG A 182 -7.14 24.93 -25.72
N LYS A 183 -7.14 25.43 -24.48
CA LYS A 183 -6.10 25.09 -23.47
C LYS A 183 -6.21 23.65 -23.00
N LEU A 184 -7.42 23.13 -22.85
CA LEU A 184 -7.67 21.74 -22.47
C LEU A 184 -7.24 20.79 -23.58
N LEU A 185 -7.57 21.14 -24.84
CA LEU A 185 -7.13 20.39 -26.02
C LEU A 185 -5.60 20.34 -26.11
N GLN A 186 -4.91 21.46 -25.91
CA GLN A 186 -3.44 21.51 -25.90
C GLN A 186 -2.85 20.64 -24.78
N THR A 187 -3.44 20.68 -23.58
CA THR A 187 -3.00 19.84 -22.45
C THR A 187 -3.18 18.36 -22.77
N ALA A 188 -4.31 17.98 -23.36
CA ALA A 188 -4.58 16.61 -23.77
C ALA A 188 -3.61 16.12 -24.86
N GLN A 189 -3.28 16.99 -25.83
CA GLN A 189 -2.26 16.71 -26.86
C GLN A 189 -0.87 16.51 -26.25
N GLN A 190 -0.48 17.33 -25.28
CA GLN A 190 0.80 17.16 -24.58
C GLN A 190 0.83 15.84 -23.81
N MET A 191 -0.22 15.53 -23.06
CA MET A 191 -0.33 14.25 -22.33
C MET A 191 -0.27 13.03 -23.27
N LEU A 192 -0.88 13.13 -24.45
CA LEU A 192 -0.80 12.08 -25.47
C LEU A 192 0.64 11.90 -25.97
N GLN A 193 1.35 13.00 -26.23
CA GLN A 193 2.74 12.94 -26.66
C GLN A 193 3.64 12.34 -25.57
N ASP A 194 3.50 12.82 -24.34
CA ASP A 194 4.30 12.36 -23.19
C ASP A 194 4.08 10.87 -22.93
N SER A 195 2.83 10.42 -22.90
CA SER A 195 2.50 9.00 -22.69
C SER A 195 3.03 8.10 -23.80
N LYS A 196 2.99 8.52 -25.08
CA LYS A 196 3.63 7.79 -26.19
C LYS A 196 5.13 7.62 -25.99
N THR A 197 5.84 8.71 -25.67
CA THR A 197 7.28 8.66 -25.42
C THR A 197 7.62 7.74 -24.24
N LYS A 198 6.84 7.79 -23.15
CA LYS A 198 7.04 6.89 -22.01
C LYS A 198 6.79 5.43 -22.35
N ILE A 199 5.75 5.13 -23.14
CA ILE A 199 5.48 3.77 -23.62
C ILE A 199 6.70 3.22 -24.37
N ASP A 200 7.31 4.00 -25.25
CA ASP A 200 8.48 3.57 -26.03
C ASP A 200 9.70 3.33 -25.13
N ILE A 201 9.93 4.19 -24.15
CA ILE A 201 10.99 4.02 -23.13
C ILE A 201 10.77 2.73 -22.34
N ILE A 202 9.55 2.50 -21.84
CA ILE A 202 9.22 1.31 -21.04
C ILE A 202 9.40 0.03 -21.88
N ARG A 203 8.92 0.02 -23.13
CA ARG A 203 9.12 -1.11 -24.07
C ARG A 203 10.60 -1.37 -24.34
N MET A 204 11.40 -0.33 -24.48
CA MET A 204 12.85 -0.47 -24.62
C MET A 204 13.49 -1.06 -23.36
N GLN A 205 13.08 -0.61 -22.17
CA GLN A 205 13.55 -1.16 -20.90
C GLN A 205 13.16 -2.63 -20.71
N MET A 206 11.96 -3.05 -21.14
CA MET A 206 11.53 -4.45 -21.11
C MET A 206 12.41 -5.32 -22.00
N ARG A 207 12.66 -4.89 -23.26
CA ARG A 207 13.58 -5.60 -24.16
C ARG A 207 14.99 -5.73 -23.57
N LYS A 208 15.48 -4.69 -22.88
CA LYS A 208 16.78 -4.71 -22.21
C LYS A 208 16.80 -5.65 -21.00
N ALA A 209 15.72 -5.69 -20.22
CA ALA A 209 15.60 -6.59 -19.07
C ALA A 209 15.54 -8.07 -19.51
N LEU A 210 14.84 -8.37 -20.62
CA LEU A 210 14.81 -9.71 -21.23
C LEU A 210 16.22 -10.18 -21.66
N GLN A 211 16.98 -9.30 -22.32
CA GLN A 211 18.37 -9.59 -22.73
C GLN A 211 19.33 -9.71 -21.53
N ALA A 212 19.04 -9.06 -20.39
CA ALA A 212 19.86 -9.15 -19.20
C ALA A 212 19.59 -10.42 -18.36
N GLY A 213 18.43 -11.06 -18.55
CA GLY A 213 18.08 -12.37 -17.99
C GLY A 213 18.50 -13.54 -18.88
N ALA A 214 18.63 -13.33 -20.19
CA ALA A 214 19.25 -14.27 -21.12
C ALA A 214 20.77 -14.05 -21.13
N ALA A 215 21.53 -14.76 -20.29
CA ALA A 215 22.98 -14.83 -20.47
C ALA A 215 23.29 -15.47 -21.85
N PRO A 216 24.35 -15.04 -22.56
CA PRO A 216 24.79 -15.72 -23.77
C PRO A 216 25.16 -17.17 -23.44
N PRO A 217 25.04 -18.12 -24.40
CA PRO A 217 25.46 -19.50 -24.16
C PRO A 217 26.93 -19.49 -23.71
N ASP A 218 27.19 -20.16 -22.58
CA ASP A 218 28.53 -20.31 -22.05
C ASP A 218 29.43 -20.94 -23.14
N PRO A 219 30.60 -20.34 -23.47
CA PRO A 219 31.51 -20.87 -24.48
C PRO A 219 32.17 -22.21 -24.08
N ASP A 220 31.89 -22.72 -22.87
CA ASP A 220 32.46 -23.92 -22.29
C ASP A 220 31.39 -25.02 -22.04
N ASP A 221 30.40 -25.15 -22.94
CA ASP A 221 29.53 -26.33 -22.96
C ASP A 221 30.36 -27.57 -23.41
N PRO A 222 30.55 -28.59 -22.55
CA PRO A 222 31.39 -29.75 -22.86
C PRO A 222 30.87 -30.58 -24.05
N THR A 223 29.63 -30.35 -24.49
CA THR A 223 29.01 -31.02 -25.64
C THR A 223 29.63 -30.61 -26.98
N ASP A 224 30.03 -29.34 -27.13
CA ASP A 224 30.62 -28.82 -28.39
C ASP A 224 32.09 -29.26 -28.57
N ARG A 225 32.77 -29.61 -27.46
CA ARG A 225 34.14 -30.14 -27.48
C ARG A 225 34.18 -31.58 -27.97
N VAL A 226 33.15 -32.37 -27.70
CA VAL A 226 33.04 -33.75 -28.18
C VAL A 226 32.70 -33.76 -29.67
N GLU A 227 31.79 -32.90 -30.14
CA GLU A 227 31.47 -32.78 -31.57
C GLU A 227 32.67 -32.31 -32.41
N ARG A 228 33.39 -31.26 -31.97
CA ARG A 228 34.61 -30.80 -32.66
C ARG A 228 35.78 -31.78 -32.57
N ALA A 229 35.86 -32.60 -31.53
CA ALA A 229 36.87 -33.66 -31.41
C ALA A 229 36.56 -34.85 -32.32
N VAL A 230 35.28 -35.21 -32.45
CA VAL A 230 34.80 -36.26 -33.37
C VAL A 230 35.02 -35.84 -34.83
N GLU A 231 34.77 -34.57 -35.18
CA GLU A 231 34.97 -34.07 -36.53
C GLU A 231 36.47 -33.94 -36.90
N ARG A 232 37.33 -33.60 -35.92
CA ARG A 232 38.80 -33.63 -36.09
C ARG A 232 39.39 -35.03 -36.16
N ALA A 233 38.72 -36.03 -35.59
CA ALA A 233 39.11 -37.45 -35.68
C ALA A 233 38.65 -38.09 -37.01
N ALA A 234 37.54 -37.62 -37.58
CA ALA A 234 37.00 -38.09 -38.86
C ALA A 234 37.69 -37.49 -40.11
N GLY A 235 38.51 -36.45 -39.94
CA GLY A 235 39.19 -35.73 -41.03
C GLY A 235 40.66 -36.11 -41.29
N ARG A 236 41.15 -37.24 -40.76
CA ARG A 236 42.52 -37.73 -41.02
C ARG A 236 42.50 -39.21 -41.43
N ASP A 237 42.09 -39.46 -42.65
CA ASP A 237 42.67 -40.50 -43.50
C ASP A 237 42.41 -40.09 -44.96
N ALA A 238 43.44 -39.49 -45.55
CA ALA A 238 43.67 -39.41 -46.98
C ALA A 238 44.79 -40.40 -47.32
#